data_AF-A0A920P3L5-F1
#
_entry.id   AF-A0A920P3L5-F1
#
_cell.length_a   1.000
_cell.length_b   1.000
_cell.length_c   1.000
_cell.angle_alpha   90.00
_cell.angle_beta   90.00
_cell.angle_gamma   90.00
#
_symmetry.space_group_name_H-M   'P 1'
#
loop_
_entity.id
_entity.type
_entity.pdbx_description
1 polymer ?
#
loop_
_entity_poly.entity_id
_entity_poly.type
_entity_poly.pdbx_seq_one_letter_code
_entity_poly.pdbx_strand_id
1 'polypeptide(L)'
;MDDHGGLMEIERRATVRHLLTARSGVYHDASNSGDDSDSAPARGSQEPGSYFLYNNWDFNAAGAAFELMTGGEIFDALMTDLAEPLGFEDFQRSRQEKRGNLDRSIYPAYHMWLSTRDMARVGQLMLQEGIGMATG
;
A
#
# COMPACT_ATOMS: atom_id res chain seq x y z
N MET A 1 9.55 -11.61 3.91
CA MET A 1 9.66 -10.61 2.83
C MET A 1 11.07 -10.04 2.86
N ASP A 2 11.64 -9.71 1.70
CA ASP A 2 12.97 -9.11 1.53
C ASP A 2 12.98 -8.18 0.29
N ASP A 3 14.08 -7.50 -0.03
CA ASP A 3 14.22 -6.74 -1.29
C ASP A 3 15.68 -6.75 -1.78
N HIS A 4 15.96 -6.04 -2.87
CA HIS A 4 17.31 -5.80 -3.37
C HIS A 4 18.22 -5.28 -2.24
N GLY A 5 19.37 -5.91 -2.05
CA GLY A 5 20.32 -5.55 -0.99
C GLY A 5 19.96 -6.05 0.41
N GLY A 6 18.86 -6.79 0.58
CA GLY A 6 18.54 -7.48 1.83
C GLY A 6 17.97 -6.57 2.92
N LEU A 7 17.19 -7.15 3.84
CA LEU A 7 16.82 -6.52 5.12
C LEU A 7 17.86 -6.83 6.22
N MET A 8 18.17 -5.80 7.03
CA MET A 8 18.93 -5.91 8.27
C MET A 8 18.11 -6.59 9.37
N GLU A 9 18.75 -7.15 10.39
CA GLU A 9 18.07 -7.79 11.52
C GLU A 9 17.04 -6.86 12.22
N ILE A 10 17.33 -5.57 12.33
CA ILE A 10 16.40 -4.58 12.88
C ILE A 10 15.18 -4.36 11.98
N GLU A 11 15.38 -4.28 10.66
CA GLU A 11 14.33 -4.07 9.67
C GLU A 11 13.38 -5.28 9.59
N ARG A 12 13.90 -6.50 9.79
CA ARG A 12 13.11 -7.73 9.84
C ARG A 12 12.09 -7.77 10.99
N ARG A 13 12.22 -6.89 11.99
CA ARG A 13 11.26 -6.75 13.09
C ARG A 13 10.06 -5.86 12.73
N ALA A 14 10.04 -5.24 11.55
CA ALA A 14 8.90 -4.45 11.10
C ALA A 14 7.63 -5.33 10.94
N THR A 15 6.47 -4.74 11.21
CA THR A 15 5.16 -5.41 11.10
C THR A 15 4.35 -4.79 9.98
N VAL A 16 3.30 -5.48 9.52
CA VAL A 16 2.33 -4.91 8.55
C VAL A 16 1.76 -3.57 9.04
N ARG A 17 1.52 -3.42 10.35
CA ARG A 17 1.08 -2.14 10.93
C ARG A 17 2.12 -1.04 10.74
N HIS A 18 3.41 -1.35 10.85
CA HIS A 18 4.47 -0.36 10.63
C HIS A 18 4.53 0.07 9.17
N LEU A 19 4.38 -0.87 8.22
CA LEU A 19 4.27 -0.56 6.79
C LEU A 19 3.08 0.37 6.51
N LEU A 20 1.87 -0.01 6.98
CA LEU A 20 0.64 0.77 6.77
C LEU A 20 0.67 2.16 7.41
N THR A 21 1.60 2.42 8.33
CA THR A 21 1.74 3.69 9.03
C THR A 21 3.01 4.45 8.66
N ALA A 22 3.73 4.02 7.61
CA ALA A 22 4.98 4.62 7.12
C ALA A 22 6.03 4.80 8.24
N ARG A 23 6.15 3.75 9.06
CA ARG A 23 7.01 3.70 10.26
C ARG A 23 7.80 2.40 10.33
N SER A 24 8.08 1.76 9.20
CA SER A 24 8.76 0.45 9.20
C SER A 24 10.20 0.51 9.73
N GLY A 25 10.87 1.65 9.59
CA GLY A 25 12.32 1.76 9.79
C GLY A 25 13.14 1.17 8.63
N VAL A 26 12.48 0.78 7.53
CA VAL A 26 13.09 0.30 6.29
C VAL A 26 13.19 1.46 5.31
N TYR A 27 14.42 1.78 4.90
CA TYR A 27 14.70 2.90 3.98
C TYR A 27 15.27 2.40 2.66
N HIS A 28 14.62 1.38 2.10
CA HIS A 28 14.90 0.93 0.74
C HIS A 28 14.35 1.90 -0.30
N ASP A 29 14.94 1.86 -1.48
CA ASP A 29 14.40 2.52 -2.67
C ASP A 29 13.04 1.93 -3.01
N ALA A 30 12.08 2.77 -3.35
CA ALA A 30 10.80 2.32 -3.91
C ALA A 30 10.88 2.14 -5.43
N SER A 31 9.98 1.31 -5.97
CA SER A 31 9.84 1.12 -7.43
C SER A 31 9.20 2.32 -8.14
N ASN A 32 8.67 3.31 -7.39
CA ASN A 32 8.06 4.53 -7.89
C ASN A 32 8.49 5.77 -7.08
N SER A 33 8.52 6.93 -7.73
CA SER A 33 8.91 8.21 -7.11
C SER A 33 7.75 8.91 -6.39
N GLY A 34 8.03 10.07 -5.78
CA GLY A 34 7.03 10.93 -5.13
C GLY A 34 6.93 10.70 -3.62
N ASP A 35 8.02 10.26 -3.00
CA ASP A 35 8.13 10.08 -1.55
C ASP A 35 9.29 10.90 -0.96
N ASP A 36 9.49 10.77 0.35
CA ASP A 36 10.49 11.52 1.11
C ASP A 36 11.79 10.70 1.31
N SER A 37 12.09 9.75 0.43
CA SER A 37 13.25 8.84 0.55
C SER A 37 14.59 9.60 0.62
N ASP A 38 14.72 10.76 -0.03
CA ASP A 38 15.90 11.63 0.05
C ASP A 38 16.16 12.18 1.48
N SER A 39 15.13 12.21 2.32
CA SER A 39 15.20 12.63 3.73
C SER A 39 15.34 11.46 4.70
N ALA A 40 15.56 10.24 4.20
CA ALA A 40 15.68 9.06 5.04
C ALA A 40 16.88 9.17 6.01
N PRO A 41 16.68 8.85 7.30
CA PRO A 41 17.79 8.57 8.20
C PRO A 41 18.66 7.42 7.69
N ALA A 42 19.84 7.23 8.28
CA ALA A 42 20.66 6.06 7.97
C ALA A 42 19.88 4.75 8.23
N ARG A 43 20.03 3.74 7.35
CA ARG A 43 19.40 2.43 7.54
C ARG A 43 19.78 1.81 8.90
N GLY A 44 18.80 1.20 9.55
CA GLY A 44 18.95 0.61 10.88
C GLY A 44 19.10 1.61 12.04
N SER A 45 18.96 2.91 11.81
CA SER A 45 19.06 3.93 12.87
C SER A 45 17.78 4.15 13.68
N GLN A 46 16.63 3.72 13.17
CA GLN A 46 15.33 3.86 13.82
C GLN A 46 14.72 2.49 14.10
N GLU A 47 14.10 2.35 15.27
CA GLU A 47 13.34 1.15 15.62
C GLU A 47 12.02 1.13 14.82
N PRO A 48 11.56 -0.04 14.34
CA PRO A 48 10.26 -0.13 13.70
C PRO A 48 9.15 0.42 14.62
N GLY A 49 8.34 1.34 14.09
CA GLY A 49 7.27 2.03 14.79
C GLY A 49 7.67 3.37 15.43
N SER A 50 8.96 3.71 15.51
CA SER A 50 9.41 4.90 16.26
C SER A 50 9.50 6.19 15.43
N TYR A 51 9.68 6.09 14.12
CA TYR A 51 9.93 7.24 13.25
C TYR A 51 9.06 7.20 12.00
N PHE A 52 8.38 8.30 11.69
CA PHE A 52 7.57 8.43 10.47
C PHE A 52 8.44 8.99 9.34
N LEU A 53 8.46 8.27 8.22
CA LEU A 53 9.01 8.74 6.95
C LEU A 53 8.07 8.25 5.86
N TYR A 54 7.49 9.15 5.08
CA TYR A 54 6.70 8.75 3.92
C TYR A 54 7.65 8.16 2.86
N ASN A 55 7.73 6.84 2.79
CA ASN A 55 8.49 6.09 1.79
C ASN A 55 7.54 5.14 1.07
N ASN A 56 7.48 5.21 -0.27
CA ASN A 56 6.59 4.36 -1.07
C ASN A 56 6.89 2.87 -0.89
N TRP A 57 8.13 2.50 -0.52
CA TRP A 57 8.52 1.12 -0.25
C TRP A 57 7.63 0.48 0.81
N ASP A 58 7.26 1.22 1.87
CA ASP A 58 6.40 0.70 2.94
C ASP A 58 5.03 0.26 2.39
N PHE A 59 4.42 1.09 1.55
CA PHE A 59 3.10 0.81 0.97
C PHE A 59 3.15 -0.27 -0.12
N ASN A 60 4.22 -0.30 -0.92
CA ASN A 60 4.44 -1.35 -1.92
C ASN A 60 4.66 -2.71 -1.23
N ALA A 61 5.48 -2.74 -0.19
CA ALA A 61 5.68 -3.93 0.64
C ALA A 61 4.38 -4.33 1.36
N ALA A 62 3.54 -3.39 1.80
CA ALA A 62 2.24 -3.70 2.38
C ALA A 62 1.29 -4.38 1.37
N GLY A 63 1.28 -3.90 0.11
CA GLY A 63 0.52 -4.54 -0.97
C GLY A 63 1.01 -5.97 -1.24
N ALA A 64 2.33 -6.18 -1.31
CA ALA A 64 2.87 -7.52 -1.48
C ALA A 64 2.65 -8.43 -0.27
N ALA A 65 2.66 -7.89 0.96
CA ALA A 65 2.31 -8.62 2.17
C ALA A 65 0.85 -9.08 2.12
N PHE A 66 -0.06 -8.22 1.69
CA PHE A 66 -1.47 -8.56 1.49
C PHE A 66 -1.62 -9.75 0.54
N GLU A 67 -1.01 -9.69 -0.64
CA GLU A 67 -1.12 -10.76 -1.65
C GLU A 67 -0.49 -12.07 -1.16
N LEU A 68 0.66 -12.00 -0.47
CA LEU A 68 1.31 -13.17 0.13
C LEU A 68 0.44 -13.83 1.22
N MET A 69 -0.19 -13.03 2.09
CA MET A 69 -0.95 -13.52 3.23
C MET A 69 -2.34 -14.04 2.85
N THR A 70 -2.95 -13.44 1.82
CA THR A 70 -4.31 -13.80 1.38
C THR A 70 -4.31 -14.81 0.22
N GLY A 71 -3.23 -14.87 -0.55
CA GLY A 71 -3.17 -15.60 -1.83
C GLY A 71 -3.98 -14.95 -2.95
N GLY A 72 -4.58 -13.77 -2.71
CA GLY A 72 -5.38 -13.03 -3.69
C GLY A 72 -4.59 -11.91 -4.36
N GLU A 73 -5.15 -11.39 -5.46
CA GLU A 73 -4.64 -10.21 -6.15
C GLU A 73 -5.31 -8.95 -5.60
N ILE A 74 -4.55 -7.92 -5.25
CA ILE A 74 -5.08 -6.77 -4.49
C ILE A 74 -6.13 -5.95 -5.24
N PHE A 75 -6.07 -5.88 -6.57
CA PHE A 75 -7.07 -5.17 -7.36
C PHE A 75 -8.32 -6.00 -7.58
N ASP A 76 -8.23 -7.33 -7.51
CA ASP A 76 -9.42 -8.19 -7.41
C ASP A 76 -10.11 -7.94 -6.07
N ALA A 77 -9.36 -7.87 -4.96
CA ALA A 77 -9.90 -7.53 -3.64
C ALA A 77 -10.50 -6.10 -3.61
N LEU A 78 -9.85 -5.12 -4.24
CA LEU A 78 -10.43 -3.77 -4.41
C LEU A 78 -11.79 -3.83 -5.13
N MET A 79 -11.94 -4.72 -6.11
CA MET A 79 -13.20 -4.90 -6.82
C MET A 79 -14.26 -5.55 -5.93
N THR A 80 -13.96 -6.72 -5.38
CA THR A 80 -14.95 -7.56 -4.66
C THR A 80 -15.30 -7.03 -3.28
N ASP A 81 -14.35 -6.40 -2.60
CA ASP A 81 -14.51 -6.02 -1.19
C ASP A 81 -14.92 -4.55 -1.04
N LEU A 82 -14.66 -3.72 -2.07
CA LEU A 82 -14.99 -2.29 -2.05
C LEU A 82 -15.83 -1.86 -3.26
N ALA A 83 -15.37 -2.07 -4.49
CA ALA A 83 -16.03 -1.49 -5.66
C ALA A 83 -17.45 -2.02 -5.86
N GLU A 84 -17.64 -3.34 -5.81
CA GLU A 84 -18.97 -3.96 -5.95
C GLU A 84 -19.88 -3.65 -4.76
N PRO A 85 -19.47 -3.82 -3.47
CA PRO A 85 -20.35 -3.55 -2.34
C PRO A 85 -20.70 -2.07 -2.17
N LEU A 86 -19.81 -1.15 -2.55
CA LEU A 86 -20.08 0.29 -2.50
C LEU A 86 -20.78 0.80 -3.77
N GLY A 87 -20.90 -0.05 -4.78
CA GLY A 87 -21.54 0.28 -6.06
C GLY A 87 -20.78 1.31 -6.89
N PHE A 88 -19.45 1.18 -7.01
CA PHE A 88 -18.62 2.04 -7.86
C PHE A 88 -19.16 2.05 -9.30
N GLU A 89 -19.27 3.24 -9.88
CA GLU A 89 -19.89 3.48 -11.20
C GLU A 89 -18.89 3.34 -12.34
N ASP A 90 -17.65 3.77 -12.12
CA ASP A 90 -16.64 3.91 -13.17
C ASP A 90 -15.47 2.94 -13.00
N PHE A 91 -15.50 2.12 -11.95
CA PHE A 91 -14.44 1.17 -11.66
C PHE A 91 -14.28 0.16 -12.79
N GLN A 92 -13.05 0.04 -13.28
CA GLN A 92 -12.69 -0.93 -14.30
C GLN A 92 -11.47 -1.71 -13.82
N ARG A 93 -11.67 -3.00 -13.56
CA ARG A 93 -10.61 -3.89 -13.10
C ARG A 93 -9.41 -3.92 -14.08
N SER A 94 -9.70 -3.86 -15.38
CA SER A 94 -8.70 -3.85 -16.46
C SER A 94 -7.83 -2.59 -16.51
N ARG A 95 -8.19 -1.51 -15.80
CA ARG A 95 -7.35 -0.31 -15.67
C ARG A 95 -6.38 -0.39 -14.49
N GLN A 96 -6.58 -1.35 -13.59
CA GLN A 96 -5.74 -1.50 -12.41
C GLN A 96 -4.53 -2.36 -12.76
N GLU A 97 -3.35 -1.77 -12.67
CA GLU A 97 -2.11 -2.41 -13.05
C GLU A 97 -1.00 -2.06 -12.06
N LYS A 98 -0.23 -3.06 -11.66
CA LYS A 98 0.99 -2.87 -10.88
C LYS A 98 2.03 -2.19 -11.77
N ARG A 99 2.69 -1.15 -11.27
CA ARG A 99 3.68 -0.39 -12.05
C ARG A 99 4.88 -0.04 -11.19
N GLY A 100 6.04 0.15 -11.82
CA GLY A 100 7.25 0.56 -11.14
C GLY A 100 8.50 0.03 -11.84
N ASN A 101 9.65 0.55 -11.43
CA ASN A 101 10.95 0.04 -11.83
C ASN A 101 11.36 -1.11 -10.90
N LEU A 102 11.20 -2.35 -11.39
CA LEU A 102 11.51 -3.55 -10.62
C LEU A 102 13.01 -3.80 -10.40
N ASP A 103 13.88 -3.08 -11.12
CA ASP A 103 15.32 -3.10 -10.86
C ASP A 103 15.67 -2.31 -9.59
N ARG A 104 14.80 -1.38 -9.13
CA ARG A 104 14.97 -0.61 -7.89
C ARG A 104 14.38 -1.30 -6.66
N SER A 105 13.22 -1.95 -6.82
CA SER A 105 12.56 -2.73 -5.76
C SER A 105 11.75 -3.84 -6.40
N ILE A 106 11.77 -5.04 -5.81
CA ILE A 106 10.93 -6.15 -6.27
C ILE A 106 9.43 -5.92 -6.00
N TYR A 107 9.07 -4.91 -5.19
CA TYR A 107 7.70 -4.57 -4.87
C TYR A 107 7.18 -3.46 -5.79
N PRO A 108 6.23 -3.76 -6.70
CA PRO A 108 5.64 -2.74 -7.54
C PRO A 108 4.73 -1.79 -6.74
N ALA A 109 4.44 -0.65 -7.33
CA ALA A 109 3.39 0.25 -6.85
C ALA A 109 2.00 -0.26 -7.25
N TYR A 110 1.05 -0.06 -6.33
CA TYR A 110 -0.35 -0.45 -6.47
C TYR A 110 -1.25 0.78 -6.65
N HIS A 111 -0.94 1.62 -7.64
CA HIS A 111 -1.76 2.81 -7.93
C HIS A 111 -3.19 2.41 -8.32
N MET A 112 -4.18 3.06 -7.71
CA MET A 112 -5.59 2.78 -7.93
C MET A 112 -6.23 3.87 -8.79
N TRP A 113 -6.87 3.47 -9.88
CA TRP A 113 -7.64 4.35 -10.76
C TRP A 113 -9.11 4.36 -10.35
N LEU A 114 -9.53 5.41 -9.65
CA LEU A 114 -10.91 5.63 -9.20
C LEU A 114 -11.43 6.95 -9.77
N SER A 115 -12.70 7.00 -10.17
CA SER A 115 -13.32 8.29 -10.50
C SER A 115 -13.60 9.10 -9.25
N THR A 116 -13.87 10.41 -9.41
CA THR A 116 -14.29 11.27 -8.30
C THR A 116 -15.55 10.72 -7.60
N ARG A 117 -16.47 10.07 -8.33
CA ARG A 117 -17.69 9.49 -7.76
C ARG A 117 -17.37 8.27 -6.90
N ASP A 118 -16.48 7.41 -7.39
CA ASP A 118 -16.07 6.21 -6.66
C ASP A 118 -15.29 6.58 -5.39
N MET A 119 -14.39 7.56 -5.45
CA MET A 119 -13.72 8.07 -4.25
C MET A 119 -14.70 8.71 -3.25
N ALA A 120 -15.76 9.39 -3.72
CA ALA A 120 -16.77 9.95 -2.83
C ALA A 120 -17.51 8.86 -2.03
N ARG A 121 -17.73 7.68 -2.63
CA ARG A 121 -18.31 6.51 -1.93
C ARG A 121 -17.38 5.97 -0.85
N VAL A 122 -16.07 5.91 -1.11
CA VAL A 122 -15.08 5.55 -0.07
C VAL A 122 -15.14 6.56 1.08
N GLY A 123 -15.17 7.86 0.77
CA GLY A 123 -15.31 8.90 1.78
C GLY A 123 -16.60 8.74 2.60
N GLN A 124 -17.72 8.45 1.95
CA GLN A 124 -19.00 8.21 2.62
C GLN A 124 -18.95 6.98 3.54
N LEU A 125 -18.35 5.88 3.11
CA LEU A 125 -18.15 4.69 3.95
C LEU A 125 -17.39 5.04 5.23
N MET A 126 -16.33 5.86 5.13
CA MET A 126 -15.55 6.27 6.28
C MET A 126 -16.34 7.18 7.23
N LEU A 127 -17.17 8.09 6.71
CA LEU A 127 -18.08 8.91 7.52
C LEU A 127 -19.16 8.09 8.23
N GLN A 128 -19.48 6.91 7.68
CA GLN A 128 -20.42 5.95 8.25
C GLN A 128 -19.73 4.89 9.12
N GLU A 129 -18.48 5.11 9.51
CA GLU A 129 -17.72 4.20 10.37
C GLU A 129 -17.63 2.76 9.80
N GLY A 130 -17.61 2.63 8.47
CA GLY A 130 -17.54 1.34 7.78
C GLY A 130 -18.87 0.63 7.57
N ILE A 131 -20.00 1.26 7.92
CA ILE A 131 -21.33 0.72 7.64
C ILE A 131 -21.70 1.04 6.19
N GLY A 132 -21.87 0.00 5.36
CA GLY A 132 -22.19 0.15 3.95
C GLY A 132 -23.52 0.87 3.68
N MET A 133 -23.65 1.46 2.49
CA MET A 133 -24.91 2.07 2.07
C MET A 133 -25.94 0.96 1.85
N ALA A 134 -27.05 1.00 2.60
CA ALA A 134 -28.15 0.08 2.41
C ALA A 134 -28.61 0.15 0.95
N THR A 135 -28.59 -0.98 0.25
CA THR A 135 -29.20 -1.13 -1.08
C THR A 135 -30.71 -0.95 -0.90
N GLY A 136 -31.20 0.25 -1.23
CA GLY A 136 -32.63 0.55 -1.35
C GLY A 136 -33.20 0.07 -2.67
#